data_AF-A0A969S3N6-F1
#
_entry.id   AF-A0A969S3N6-F1
#
_cell.length_a   1.000
_cell.length_b   1.000
_cell.length_c   1.000
_cell.angle_alpha   90.00
_cell.angle_beta   90.00
_cell.angle_gamma   90.00
#
_symmetry.space_group_name_H-M   'P 1'
#
loop_
_entity.id
_entity.type
_entity.pdbx_description
1 polymer ?
#
loop_
_entity_poly.entity_id
_entity_poly.type
_entity_poly.pdbx_seq_one_letter_code
_entity_poly.pdbx_strand_id
1 'polypeptide(L)'
;MPTLNLEQDKPGQDKPEQDKPGQAGLSSRLLVAGTGYGVGKTVVLEAIAQRLAVCSGSDWGRYVLQQASGGSMDLAESWRSLQAAAQAYPGLLIEAVGSLGTPVTPETTLADLAWDWRLPTCW
;
A
#
# COMPACT_ATOMS: atom_id res chain seq x y z
N MET A 1 -2.41 48.62 40.59
CA MET A 1 -1.92 48.75 39.20
C MET A 1 -1.28 47.41 38.81
N PRO A 2 -2.01 46.48 38.19
CA PRO A 2 -1.42 45.26 37.65
C PRO A 2 -1.00 45.47 36.18
N THR A 3 0.21 45.06 35.83
CA THR A 3 0.74 45.09 34.46
C THR A 3 0.19 43.88 33.69
N LEU A 4 -0.56 44.13 32.62
CA LEU A 4 -0.99 43.13 31.64
C LEU A 4 0.24 42.61 30.87
N ASN A 5 0.53 41.31 30.96
CA ASN A 5 1.43 40.64 30.02
C ASN A 5 0.57 39.95 28.96
N LEU A 6 0.68 40.45 27.73
CA LEU A 6 0.11 39.90 26.52
C LEU A 6 0.77 38.57 26.16
N GLU A 7 -0.08 37.58 25.89
CA GLU A 7 0.05 36.47 24.95
C GLU A 7 1.32 36.46 24.08
N GLN A 8 2.12 35.40 24.24
CA GLN A 8 2.84 34.79 23.12
C GLN A 8 2.49 33.31 23.12
N ASP A 9 1.32 33.02 22.57
CA ASP A 9 0.91 31.69 22.14
C ASP A 9 1.89 31.24 21.04
N LYS A 10 2.75 30.27 21.36
CA LYS A 10 3.62 29.64 20.37
C LYS A 10 2.71 28.78 19.49
N PRO A 11 2.70 28.96 18.16
CA PRO A 11 1.96 28.05 17.31
C PRO A 11 2.54 26.66 17.52
N GLY A 12 1.70 25.78 18.08
CA GLY A 12 1.98 24.37 18.20
C GLY A 12 2.43 23.89 16.83
N GLN A 13 3.63 23.34 16.77
CA GLN A 13 4.11 22.63 15.60
C GLN A 13 3.10 21.52 15.34
N ASP A 14 2.27 21.70 14.31
CA ASP A 14 1.47 20.64 13.74
C ASP A 14 2.43 19.52 13.36
N LYS A 15 2.46 18.51 14.21
CA LYS A 15 3.09 17.22 13.91
C LYS A 15 2.43 16.78 12.60
N PRO A 16 3.18 16.45 11.53
CA PRO A 16 2.56 16.00 10.30
C PRO A 16 1.72 14.79 10.68
N GLU A 17 0.40 14.97 10.60
CA GLU A 17 -0.57 13.90 10.73
C GLU A 17 -0.21 12.94 9.61
N GLN A 18 0.50 11.88 9.97
CA GLN A 18 0.75 10.76 9.08
C GLN A 18 -0.63 10.22 8.76
N ASP A 19 -1.15 10.62 7.59
CA ASP A 19 -2.40 10.15 7.02
C ASP A 19 -2.45 8.63 7.20
N LYS A 20 -3.30 8.19 8.14
CA LYS A 20 -3.66 6.79 8.23
C LYS A 20 -4.35 6.42 6.92
N PRO A 21 -4.11 5.22 6.37
CA PRO A 21 -4.69 4.77 5.12
C PRO A 21 -6.22 4.73 5.24
N GLY A 22 -6.87 5.81 4.80
CA GLY A 22 -8.30 5.97 4.90
C GLY A 22 -8.81 6.95 3.85
N GLN A 23 -9.47 6.39 2.83
CA GLN A 23 -10.40 7.05 1.90
C GLN A 23 -9.90 7.54 0.53
N ALA A 24 -8.69 7.22 0.09
CA ALA A 24 -8.36 7.41 -1.33
C ALA A 24 -8.90 6.24 -2.18
N GLY A 25 -10.12 6.37 -2.73
CA GLY A 25 -10.70 5.56 -3.82
C GLY A 25 -10.21 4.10 -3.93
N LEU A 26 -10.70 3.22 -3.07
CA LEU A 26 -10.25 1.82 -2.96
C LEU A 26 -10.66 0.91 -4.14
N SER A 27 -11.58 1.36 -4.99
CA SER A 27 -12.21 0.53 -6.05
C SER A 27 -11.26 0.12 -7.18
N SER A 28 -10.07 0.71 -7.27
CA SER A 28 -9.12 0.47 -8.36
C SER A 28 -7.80 -0.14 -7.89
N ARG A 29 -7.79 -0.85 -6.75
CA ARG A 29 -6.58 -1.54 -6.24
C ARG A 29 -6.88 -3.00 -5.93
N LEU A 30 -6.00 -3.90 -6.34
CA LEU A 30 -6.14 -5.33 -6.08
C LEU A 30 -4.80 -5.93 -5.68
N LEU A 31 -4.73 -6.49 -4.47
CA LEU A 31 -3.62 -7.31 -4.01
C LEU A 31 -3.82 -8.76 -4.46
N VAL A 32 -2.85 -9.27 -5.22
CA VAL A 32 -2.77 -10.67 -5.63
C VAL A 32 -1.75 -11.36 -4.74
N ALA A 33 -2.26 -12.18 -3.82
CA ALA A 33 -1.47 -13.14 -3.06
C ALA A 33 -1.67 -14.55 -3.66
N GLY A 34 -1.01 -15.55 -3.10
CA GLY A 34 -1.25 -16.93 -3.52
C GLY A 34 -0.83 -17.89 -2.43
N THR A 35 -0.93 -19.19 -2.70
CA THR A 35 -0.72 -20.21 -1.66
C THR A 35 0.76 -20.45 -1.32
N GLY A 36 1.68 -19.87 -2.09
CA GLY A 36 3.12 -19.99 -1.86
C GLY A 36 3.97 -19.30 -2.93
N TYR A 37 5.25 -19.68 -3.01
CA TYR A 37 6.21 -19.20 -4.00
C TYR A 37 6.09 -20.01 -5.30
N GLY A 38 6.30 -19.38 -6.45
CA GLY A 38 6.30 -20.07 -7.76
C GLY A 38 4.93 -20.54 -8.28
N VAL A 39 3.83 -20.26 -7.59
CA VAL A 39 2.47 -20.72 -7.97
C VAL A 39 1.85 -20.00 -9.17
N GLY A 40 2.61 -19.19 -9.91
CA GLY A 40 2.13 -18.51 -11.12
C GLY A 40 1.36 -17.20 -10.90
N LYS A 41 1.41 -16.59 -9.70
CA LYS A 41 0.78 -15.28 -9.41
C LYS A 41 1.11 -14.22 -10.45
N THR A 42 2.38 -14.15 -10.84
CA THR A 42 2.86 -13.22 -11.86
C THR A 42 2.15 -13.43 -13.20
N VAL A 43 1.98 -14.69 -13.63
CA VAL A 43 1.30 -15.02 -14.89
C VAL A 43 -0.17 -14.61 -14.84
N VAL A 44 -0.84 -14.87 -13.71
CA VAL A 44 -2.23 -14.46 -13.51
C VAL A 44 -2.36 -12.93 -13.51
N LEU A 45 -1.45 -12.23 -12.84
CA LEU A 45 -1.45 -10.77 -12.77
C LEU A 45 -1.21 -10.14 -14.14
N GLU A 46 -0.26 -10.66 -14.93
CA GLU A 46 -0.05 -10.26 -16.33
C GLU A 46 -1.29 -10.51 -17.20
N ALA A 47 -1.95 -11.66 -17.04
CA ALA A 47 -3.18 -11.95 -17.78
C ALA A 47 -4.32 -10.99 -17.41
N ILE A 48 -4.46 -10.66 -16.12
CA ILE A 48 -5.42 -9.66 -15.64
C ILE A 48 -5.08 -8.28 -16.20
N ALA A 49 -3.81 -7.86 -16.15
CA ALA A 49 -3.36 -6.58 -16.69
C ALA A 49 -3.68 -6.45 -18.18
N GLN A 50 -3.35 -7.47 -18.98
CA GLN A 50 -3.67 -7.52 -20.41
C GLN A 50 -5.17 -7.46 -20.65
N ARG A 51 -5.97 -8.20 -19.87
CA ARG A 51 -7.43 -8.20 -20.01
C ARG A 51 -8.02 -6.83 -19.66
N LEU A 52 -7.54 -6.19 -18.60
CA LEU A 52 -7.97 -4.85 -18.20
C LEU A 52 -7.59 -3.82 -19.28
N ALA A 53 -6.37 -3.85 -19.81
CA ALA A 53 -5.97 -2.97 -20.90
C ALA A 53 -6.90 -3.07 -22.12
N VAL A 54 -7.29 -4.30 -22.50
CA VAL A 54 -8.23 -4.53 -23.62
C VAL A 54 -9.67 -4.11 -23.28
N CYS A 55 -10.14 -4.35 -22.06
CA CYS A 55 -11.56 -4.15 -21.71
C CYS A 55 -11.89 -2.77 -21.16
N SER A 56 -11.00 -2.14 -20.40
CA SER A 56 -11.24 -0.85 -19.75
C SER A 56 -10.56 0.32 -20.47
N GLY A 57 -9.75 0.06 -21.50
CA GLY A 57 -8.98 1.10 -22.22
C GLY A 57 -8.07 1.94 -21.31
N SER A 58 -7.77 1.43 -20.11
CA SER A 58 -7.01 2.11 -19.06
C SER A 58 -5.80 1.26 -18.74
N ASP A 59 -4.63 1.90 -18.68
CA ASP A 59 -3.40 1.24 -18.29
C ASP A 59 -3.37 1.11 -16.76
N TRP A 60 -3.38 -0.13 -16.27
CA TRP A 60 -3.27 -0.42 -14.84
C TRP A 60 -1.80 -0.56 -14.49
N GLY A 61 -1.36 0.16 -13.46
CA GLY A 61 0.00 0.04 -12.96
C GLY A 61 0.22 -1.31 -12.28
N ARG A 62 1.48 -1.72 -12.23
CA ARG A 62 1.93 -2.88 -11.44
C ARG A 62 2.84 -2.41 -10.31
N TYR A 63 2.60 -2.91 -9.11
CA TYR A 63 3.45 -2.69 -7.95
C TYR A 63 3.79 -4.03 -7.32
N VAL A 64 5.06 -4.27 -7.00
CA VAL A 64 5.50 -5.49 -6.32
C VAL A 64 5.77 -5.16 -4.86
N LEU A 65 5.02 -5.80 -3.98
CA LEU A 65 5.19 -5.74 -2.55
C LEU A 65 6.14 -6.87 -2.12
N GLN A 66 7.39 -6.51 -1.89
CA GLN A 66 8.46 -7.44 -1.57
C GLN A 66 9.24 -6.99 -0.34
N GLN A 67 9.78 -7.97 0.39
CA GLN A 67 10.68 -7.74 1.52
C GLN A 67 12.05 -7.26 1.03
N ALA A 68 12.76 -6.50 1.86
CA ALA A 68 14.17 -6.23 1.61
C ALA A 68 15.03 -7.51 1.79
N SER A 69 16.23 -7.48 1.23
CA SER A 69 17.25 -8.52 1.40
C SER A 69 17.62 -8.68 2.88
N GLY A 70 16.87 -9.51 3.61
CA GLY A 70 16.92 -9.59 5.07
C GLY A 70 15.61 -10.01 5.74
N GLY A 71 14.52 -10.15 4.98
CA GLY A 71 13.26 -10.73 5.48
C GLY A 71 12.41 -9.78 6.33
N SER A 72 12.71 -8.48 6.33
CA SER A 72 11.84 -7.44 6.89
C SER A 72 11.64 -6.34 5.86
N MET A 73 10.42 -5.84 5.79
CA MET A 73 10.01 -4.74 4.93
C MET A 73 9.98 -3.44 5.74
N ASP A 74 10.49 -2.34 5.17
CA ASP A 74 10.21 -1.00 5.70
C ASP A 74 8.79 -0.60 5.31
N LEU A 75 7.86 -0.71 6.25
CA LEU A 75 6.44 -0.42 6.00
C LEU A 75 6.21 1.03 5.58
N ALA A 76 6.99 1.98 6.09
CA ALA A 76 6.83 3.40 5.78
C ALA A 76 7.35 3.73 4.38
N GLU A 77 8.45 3.13 3.96
CA GLU A 77 8.93 3.21 2.58
C GLU A 77 7.96 2.52 1.60
N SER A 78 7.56 1.28 1.88
CA SER A 78 6.62 0.55 1.04
C SER A 78 5.28 1.29 0.89
N TRP A 79 4.76 1.86 1.98
CA TRP A 79 3.55 2.67 1.94
C TRP A 79 3.70 3.92 1.06
N ARG A 80 4.81 4.67 1.20
CA ARG A 80 5.07 5.85 0.36
C ARG A 80 5.18 5.48 -1.12
N SER A 81 5.90 4.41 -1.43
CA SER A 81 6.06 3.92 -2.80
C SER A 81 4.74 3.43 -3.39
N LEU A 82 3.92 2.73 -2.60
CA LEU A 82 2.59 2.29 -3.00
C LEU A 82 1.68 3.48 -3.30
N GLN A 83 1.69 4.51 -2.45
CA GLN A 83 0.93 5.73 -2.69
C GLN A 83 1.39 6.45 -3.96
N ALA A 84 2.69 6.57 -4.18
CA ALA A 84 3.23 7.18 -5.39
C ALA A 84 2.75 6.43 -6.65
N ALA A 85 2.82 5.10 -6.65
CA ALA A 85 2.30 4.28 -7.74
C ALA A 85 0.78 4.45 -7.91
N ALA A 86 0.03 4.49 -6.81
CA ALA A 86 -1.41 4.68 -6.85
C ALA A 86 -1.85 6.07 -7.35
N GLN A 87 -0.99 7.08 -7.31
CA GLN A 87 -1.26 8.39 -7.92
C GLN A 87 -0.87 8.43 -9.40
N ALA A 88 0.07 7.60 -9.83
CA ALA A 88 0.53 7.54 -11.22
C ALA A 88 -0.43 6.78 -12.14
N TYR A 89 -1.27 5.90 -11.59
CA TYR A 89 -2.15 5.04 -12.37
C TYR A 89 -3.61 5.11 -11.88
N PRO A 90 -4.60 5.04 -12.79
CA PRO A 90 -6.03 5.03 -12.44
C PRO A 90 -6.45 3.73 -11.73
N GLY A 91 -5.65 2.66 -11.88
CA GLY A 91 -5.78 1.43 -11.11
C GLY A 91 -4.42 0.75 -10.92
N LEU A 92 -4.31 -0.07 -9.88
CA LEU A 92 -3.05 -0.71 -9.47
C LEU A 92 -3.25 -2.19 -9.13
N LEU A 93 -2.50 -3.04 -9.83
CA LEU A 93 -2.34 -4.45 -9.48
C LEU A 93 -1.11 -4.59 -8.60
N ILE A 94 -1.31 -5.10 -7.39
CA ILE A 94 -0.29 -5.24 -6.36
C ILE A 94 0.06 -6.72 -6.26
N GLU A 95 1.27 -7.07 -6.65
CA GLU A 95 1.78 -8.43 -6.51
C GLU A 95 2.41 -8.59 -5.14
N ALA A 96 1.94 -9.56 -4.35
CA ALA A 96 2.62 -9.92 -3.12
C ALA A 96 3.62 -11.07 -3.34
N VAL A 97 4.76 -10.97 -2.69
CA VAL A 97 5.70 -12.09 -2.61
C VAL A 97 5.23 -13.07 -1.52
N GLY A 98 4.92 -14.30 -1.93
CA GLY A 98 4.51 -15.37 -1.01
C GLY A 98 3.00 -15.51 -0.86
N SER A 99 2.55 -15.76 0.37
CA SER A 99 1.15 -16.00 0.76
C SER A 99 0.67 -14.96 1.76
N LEU A 100 -0.64 -14.92 2.03
CA LEU A 100 -1.18 -14.01 3.06
C LEU A 100 -0.55 -14.25 4.46
N GLY A 101 -0.12 -15.47 4.77
CA GLY A 101 0.60 -15.78 6.01
C GLY A 101 2.10 -15.46 5.98
N THR A 102 2.64 -14.95 4.86
CA THR A 102 4.06 -14.60 4.78
C THR A 102 4.34 -13.42 5.71
N PRO A 103 5.29 -13.57 6.66
CA PRO A 103 5.69 -12.46 7.52
C PRO A 103 6.31 -11.37 6.64
N VAL A 104 5.91 -10.12 6.84
CA VAL A 104 6.50 -8.94 6.18
C VAL A 104 7.41 -8.16 7.14
N THR A 105 7.11 -8.24 8.44
CA THR A 105 7.97 -7.89 9.57
C THR A 105 7.87 -9.03 10.60
N PRO A 106 8.66 -9.03 11.69
CA PRO A 106 8.54 -10.08 12.72
C PRO A 106 7.16 -10.13 13.40
N GLU A 107 6.43 -9.00 13.44
CA GLU A 107 5.14 -8.86 14.12
C GLU A 107 3.94 -8.77 13.15
N THR A 108 4.17 -8.71 11.84
CA THR A 108 3.12 -8.41 10.85
C THR A 108 3.21 -9.36 9.66
N THR A 109 2.08 -9.94 9.28
CA THR A 109 1.93 -10.75 8.06
C THR A 109 1.40 -9.92 6.90
N LEU A 110 1.49 -10.47 5.70
CA LEU A 110 0.88 -9.88 4.52
C LEU A 110 -0.64 -9.69 4.67
N ALA A 111 -1.34 -10.58 5.39
CA ALA A 111 -2.77 -10.46 5.68
C ALA A 111 -3.07 -9.23 6.54
N ASP A 112 -2.29 -9.03 7.60
CA ASP A 112 -2.41 -7.88 8.51
C ASP A 112 -2.18 -6.58 7.73
N LEU A 113 -1.16 -6.58 6.86
CA LEU A 113 -0.86 -5.44 6.01
C LEU A 113 -2.00 -5.12 5.03
N ALA A 114 -2.56 -6.15 4.37
CA ALA A 114 -3.68 -5.98 3.46
C ALA A 114 -4.91 -5.41 4.17
N TRP A 115 -5.15 -5.85 5.41
CA TRP A 115 -6.21 -5.32 6.27
C TRP A 115 -5.96 -3.85 6.64
N ASP A 116 -4.79 -3.53 7.16
CA ASP A 116 -4.42 -2.19 7.62
C ASP A 116 -4.44 -1.17 6.48
N TRP A 117 -3.95 -1.57 5.30
CA TRP A 117 -3.92 -0.73 4.11
C TRP A 117 -5.21 -0.81 3.29
N ARG A 118 -6.20 -1.56 3.76
CA ARG A 118 -7.52 -1.74 3.11
C ARG A 118 -7.42 -2.19 1.66
N LEU A 119 -6.47 -3.07 1.35
CA LEU A 119 -6.29 -3.61 0.02
C LEU A 119 -7.28 -4.74 -0.24
N PRO A 120 -8.15 -4.65 -1.26
CA PRO A 120 -8.92 -5.80 -1.72
C PRO A 120 -7.98 -6.94 -2.11
N THR A 121 -8.27 -8.17 -1.69
CA THR A 121 -7.38 -9.32 -1.89
C THR A 121 -8.01 -10.38 -2.79
N CYS A 122 -7.19 -10.98 -3.66
CA CYS A 122 -7.43 -12.29 -4.25
C CYS A 122 -6.25 -13.23 -3.93
N TRP A 123 -6.55 -14.52 -3.72
CA TRP A 123 -5.63 -15.54 -3.24
C TRP A 123 -6.00 -16.93 -3.76
#